data_AF-A0A7Y4U1D5-F1
#
_entry.id   AF-A0A7Y4U1D5-F1
#
_cell.length_a   1.000
_cell.length_b   1.000
_cell.length_c   1.000
_cell.angle_alpha   90.00
_cell.angle_beta   90.00
_cell.angle_gamma   90.00
#
_symmetry.space_group_name_H-M   'P 1'
#
loop_
_entity.id
_entity.type
_entity.pdbx_description
1 polymer ?
#
loop_
_entity_poly.entity_id
_entity_poly.type
_entity_poly.pdbx_seq_one_letter_code
_entity_poly.pdbx_strand_id
1 'polypeptide(L)'
;MLDDAVDAGHLTMDERDQIAQADVFVQGKDKETGEAVHLVVEVSWGVGVYDVERAAERAALLAKIGTPTRAAVVGHVIVPEAEEKARTLRVWSWRTDRQDGARAA
;
A
#
# COMPACT_ATOMS: atom_id res chain seq x y z
N MET A 1 5.17 -12.01 13.05
CA MET A 1 5.81 -11.23 11.97
C MET A 1 6.18 -9.84 12.42
N LEU A 2 5.23 -8.94 12.70
CA LEU A 2 5.56 -7.57 13.11
C LEU A 2 6.13 -7.51 14.52
N ASP A 3 5.56 -8.26 15.46
CA ASP A 3 6.06 -8.34 16.83
C ASP A 3 7.49 -8.93 16.85
N ASP A 4 7.74 -10.00 16.09
CA ASP A 4 9.10 -10.55 15.89
C ASP A 4 10.08 -9.52 15.31
N ALA A 5 9.60 -8.64 14.41
CA ALA A 5 10.42 -7.59 13.83
C ALA A 5 10.71 -6.46 14.83
N VAL A 6 9.83 -6.22 15.81
CA VAL A 6 10.11 -5.33 16.94
C VAL A 6 11.13 -5.98 17.88
N ASP A 7 10.94 -7.25 18.22
CA ASP A 7 11.87 -8.00 19.08
C ASP A 7 13.28 -8.07 18.47
N ALA A 8 13.35 -8.18 17.14
CA ALA A 8 14.60 -8.14 16.37
C ALA A 8 15.18 -6.71 16.18
N GLY A 9 14.47 -5.67 16.61
CA GLY A 9 14.90 -4.27 16.52
C GLY A 9 14.78 -3.64 15.12
N HIS A 10 14.09 -4.28 14.18
CA HIS A 10 13.86 -3.74 12.83
C HIS A 10 12.73 -2.69 12.80
N LEU A 11 11.81 -2.76 13.76
CA LEU A 11 10.70 -1.82 13.93
C LEU A 11 10.64 -1.33 15.38
N THR A 12 10.15 -0.10 15.57
CA THR A 12 9.66 0.33 16.89
C THR A 12 8.23 -0.15 17.12
N MET A 13 7.75 -0.10 18.37
CA MET A 13 6.34 -0.37 18.68
C MET A 13 5.39 0.57 17.92
N ASP A 14 5.72 1.86 17.85
CA ASP A 14 4.91 2.84 17.12
C ASP A 14 4.86 2.52 15.62
N GLU A 15 5.98 2.14 15.01
CA GLU A 15 6.03 1.76 13.59
C GLU A 15 5.22 0.49 13.33
N ARG A 16 5.32 -0.49 14.22
CA ARG A 16 4.51 -1.70 14.17
C ARG A 16 3.01 -1.36 14.22
N ASP A 17 2.61 -0.47 15.13
CA ASP A 17 1.22 -0.06 15.26
C ASP A 17 0.74 0.75 14.06
N GLN A 18 1.60 1.57 13.45
CA GLN A 18 1.30 2.25 12.18
C GLN A 18 1.03 1.26 11.06
N ILE A 19 1.86 0.22 10.91
CA ILE A 19 1.64 -0.85 9.91
C ILE A 19 0.33 -1.58 10.20
N ALA A 20 0.06 -1.91 11.46
CA ALA A 20 -1.13 -2.66 11.88
C ALA A 20 -2.45 -1.93 11.62
N GLN A 21 -2.41 -0.61 11.42
CA GLN A 21 -3.58 0.21 11.06
C GLN A 21 -3.87 0.25 9.55
N ALA A 22 -3.09 -0.43 8.71
CA ALA A 22 -3.42 -0.57 7.30
C ALA A 22 -4.73 -1.35 7.12
N ASP A 23 -5.57 -0.95 6.15
CA ASP A 23 -6.86 -1.60 5.93
C ASP A 23 -6.70 -3.02 5.35
N VAL A 24 -5.75 -3.20 4.42
CA VAL A 24 -5.45 -4.51 3.84
C VAL A 24 -3.96 -4.70 3.67
N PHE A 25 -3.51 -5.91 3.99
CA PHE A 25 -2.17 -6.41 3.70
C PHE A 25 -2.25 -7.66 2.83
N VAL A 26 -1.43 -7.71 1.79
CA VAL A 26 -1.34 -8.85 0.87
C VAL A 26 0.11 -9.29 0.72
N GLN A 27 0.33 -10.60 0.81
CA GLN A 27 1.59 -11.24 0.43
C GLN A 27 1.41 -11.94 -0.92
N GLY A 28 2.38 -11.77 -1.81
CA GLY A 28 2.34 -12.38 -3.12
C GLY A 28 3.74 -12.53 -3.70
N LYS A 29 3.77 -12.76 -5.01
CA LYS A 29 5.00 -12.80 -5.80
C LYS A 29 4.88 -11.82 -6.96
N ASP A 30 5.96 -11.10 -7.25
CA ASP A 30 6.06 -10.32 -8.46
C ASP A 30 5.91 -11.26 -9.67
N LYS A 31 5.06 -10.91 -10.63
CA LYS A 31 4.72 -11.80 -11.74
C LYS A 31 5.88 -11.97 -12.74
N GLU A 32 6.75 -10.97 -12.86
CA GLU A 32 7.85 -10.98 -13.81
C GLU A 32 9.08 -11.66 -13.21
N THR A 33 9.40 -11.37 -11.95
CA THR A 33 10.62 -11.89 -11.29
C THR A 33 10.37 -13.15 -10.44
N GLY A 34 9.13 -13.39 -10.01
CA GLY A 34 8.77 -14.47 -9.09
C GLY A 34 9.18 -14.22 -7.63
N GLU A 35 9.79 -13.07 -7.33
CA GLU A 35 10.25 -12.71 -5.99
C GLU A 35 9.08 -12.36 -5.06
N ALA A 36 9.25 -12.61 -3.76
CA ALA A 36 8.24 -12.26 -2.76
C ALA A 36 8.01 -10.73 -2.74
N VAL A 37 6.75 -10.33 -2.70
CA VAL A 37 6.36 -8.92 -2.63
C VAL A 37 5.16 -8.76 -1.70
N HIS A 38 5.15 -7.66 -0.96
CA HIS A 38 4.05 -7.23 -0.13
C HIS A 38 3.29 -6.07 -0.78
N LEU A 39 2.01 -5.97 -0.49
CA LEU A 39 1.17 -4.82 -0.84
C LEU A 39 0.43 -4.35 0.40
N VAL A 40 0.55 -3.06 0.70
CA VAL A 40 -0.26 -2.35 1.68
C VAL A 40 -1.32 -1.54 0.95
N VAL A 41 -2.59 -1.68 1.33
CA VAL A 41 -3.70 -0.99 0.69
C VAL A 41 -4.50 -0.21 1.72
N GLU A 42 -4.75 1.07 1.43
CA GLU A 42 -5.75 1.89 2.12
C GLU A 42 -7.03 1.92 1.29
N VAL A 43 -8.18 1.76 1.95
CA VAL A 43 -9.50 1.70 1.33
C VAL A 43 -10.37 2.79 1.92
N SER A 44 -10.83 3.71 1.06
CA SER A 44 -11.72 4.80 1.47
C SER A 44 -12.86 4.97 0.49
N TRP A 45 -13.99 5.52 0.93
CA TRP A 45 -15.04 5.93 -0.01
C TRP A 45 -14.53 7.06 -0.93
N GLY A 46 -13.86 8.06 -0.35
CA GLY A 46 -13.19 9.14 -1.07
C GLY A 46 -11.72 9.21 -0.69
N VAL A 47 -10.84 9.01 -1.67
CA VAL A 47 -9.38 9.04 -1.48
C VAL A 47 -8.88 10.47 -1.62
N GLY A 48 -8.33 11.00 -0.54
CA GLY A 48 -7.59 12.25 -0.46
C GLY A 48 -6.07 12.03 -0.42
N VAL A 49 -5.33 13.13 -0.34
CA VAL A 49 -3.86 13.12 -0.25
C VAL A 49 -3.37 12.30 0.96
N TYR A 50 -4.07 12.41 2.09
CA TYR A 50 -3.71 11.72 3.31
C TYR A 50 -3.81 10.19 3.20
N ASP A 51 -4.77 9.66 2.43
CA ASP A 51 -4.87 8.21 2.20
C ASP A 51 -3.65 7.68 1.43
N VAL A 52 -3.15 8.46 0.47
CA VAL A 52 -1.96 8.13 -0.30
C VAL A 52 -0.70 8.17 0.56
N GLU A 53 -0.59 9.18 1.42
CA GLU A 53 0.52 9.33 2.35
C GLU A 53 0.54 8.17 3.36
N ARG A 54 -0.60 7.82 3.94
CA ARG A 54 -0.74 6.64 4.81
C ARG A 54 -0.31 5.35 4.12
N ALA A 55 -0.79 5.11 2.90
CA ALA A 55 -0.41 3.92 2.14
C ALA A 55 1.11 3.86 1.90
N ALA A 56 1.72 4.98 1.49
CA ALA A 56 3.14 5.07 1.20
C ALA A 56 4.00 4.88 2.47
N GLU A 57 3.66 5.57 3.56
CA GLU A 57 4.37 5.48 4.83
C GLU A 57 4.31 4.06 5.40
N ARG A 58 3.12 3.45 5.44
CA ARG A 58 2.93 2.10 5.96
C ARG A 58 3.64 1.05 5.10
N ALA A 59 3.63 1.20 3.77
CA ALA A 59 4.42 0.35 2.89
C ALA A 59 5.93 0.48 3.13
N ALA A 60 6.43 1.71 3.33
CA ALA A 60 7.84 1.96 3.61
C ALA A 60 8.27 1.36 4.96
N LEU A 61 7.45 1.50 6.00
CA LEU A 61 7.68 0.87 7.29
C LEU A 61 7.72 -0.65 7.17
N LEU A 62 6.75 -1.23 6.46
CA LEU A 62 6.70 -2.66 6.28
C LEU A 62 7.88 -3.21 5.46
N ALA A 63 8.39 -2.45 4.49
CA ALA A 63 9.57 -2.84 3.74
C ALA A 63 10.82 -3.04 4.62
N LYS A 64 10.88 -2.42 5.80
CA LYS A 64 11.99 -2.60 6.75
C LYS A 64 12.16 -4.03 7.22
N ILE A 65 11.12 -4.87 7.14
CA ILE A 65 11.21 -6.29 7.51
C ILE A 65 11.87 -7.16 6.42
N GLY A 66 12.36 -6.55 5.35
CA GLY A 66 13.22 -7.19 4.34
C GLY A 66 12.50 -7.72 3.10
N THR A 67 11.16 -7.62 3.04
CA THR A 67 10.40 -7.96 1.82
C THR A 67 10.01 -6.68 1.08
N PRO A 68 10.30 -6.58 -0.24
CA PRO A 68 9.85 -5.45 -1.05
C PRO A 68 8.36 -5.21 -0.88
N THR A 69 7.97 -3.98 -0.55
CA THR A 69 6.58 -3.63 -0.27
C THR A 69 6.12 -2.51 -1.18
N ARG A 70 4.94 -2.66 -1.80
CA ARG A 70 4.28 -1.65 -2.62
C ARG A 70 3.08 -1.07 -1.87
N ALA A 71 2.69 0.15 -2.25
CA ALA A 71 1.54 0.85 -1.69
C ALA A 71 0.42 0.95 -2.72
N ALA A 72 -0.83 0.86 -2.26
CA ALA A 72 -2.00 1.17 -3.07
C ALA A 72 -3.08 1.90 -2.26
N VAL A 73 -3.92 2.63 -2.99
CA VAL A 73 -5.17 3.22 -2.48
C VAL A 73 -6.33 2.75 -3.36
N VAL A 74 -7.46 2.44 -2.73
CA VAL A 74 -8.69 2.05 -3.41
C VAL A 74 -9.83 2.93 -2.91
N GLY A 75 -10.63 3.48 -3.82
CA GLY A 75 -11.85 4.15 -3.42
C GLY A 75 -12.87 4.39 -4.52
N HIS A 76 -14.04 4.92 -4.14
CA HIS A 76 -15.08 5.25 -5.11
C HIS A 76 -14.77 6.53 -5.86
N VAL A 77 -14.25 7.53 -5.14
CA VAL A 77 -13.75 8.79 -5.71
C VAL A 77 -12.29 8.96 -5.32
N ILE A 78 -11.46 9.49 -6.23
CA ILE A 78 -10.09 9.91 -5.93
C ILE A 78 -9.96 11.36 -6.37
N VAL A 79 -9.62 12.26 -5.44
CA VAL A 79 -9.49 13.69 -5.78
C VAL A 79 -8.22 13.93 -6.62
N PRO A 80 -8.19 14.94 -7.50
CA PRO A 80 -7.05 15.16 -8.41
C PRO A 80 -5.69 15.29 -7.71
N GLU A 81 -5.67 15.95 -6.56
CA GLU A 81 -4.46 16.13 -5.74
C GLU A 81 -3.93 14.80 -5.19
N ALA A 82 -4.84 13.87 -4.87
CA ALA A 82 -4.47 12.53 -4.44
C ALA A 82 -3.90 11.71 -5.61
N GLU A 83 -4.45 11.85 -6.82
CA GLU A 83 -3.87 11.18 -8.00
C GLU A 83 -2.46 11.71 -8.32
N GLU A 84 -2.24 13.01 -8.21
CA GLU A 84 -0.92 13.62 -8.38
C GLU A 84 0.07 13.13 -7.31
N LYS A 85 -0.38 13.12 -6.05
CA LYS A 85 0.42 12.59 -4.94
C LYS A 85 0.76 11.11 -5.17
N ALA A 86 -0.20 10.30 -5.63
CA ALA A 86 -0.01 8.88 -5.88
C ALA A 86 1.04 8.63 -6.97
N ARG A 87 1.02 9.42 -8.06
CA ARG A 87 2.07 9.35 -9.09
C ARG A 87 3.45 9.71 -8.53
N THR A 88 3.53 10.78 -7.74
CA THR A 88 4.78 11.25 -7.12
C THR A 88 5.38 10.21 -6.18
N LEU A 89 4.54 9.60 -5.34
CA LEU A 89 4.95 8.61 -4.34
C LEU A 89 4.96 7.17 -4.88
N ARG A 90 4.64 6.97 -6.17
CA ARG A 90 4.52 5.65 -6.82
C ARG A 90 3.55 4.70 -6.11
N VAL A 91 2.45 5.26 -5.60
CA VAL A 91 1.33 4.53 -5.02
C VAL A 91 0.35 4.18 -6.13
N TRP A 92 -0.07 2.92 -6.20
CA TRP A 92 -1.12 2.53 -7.14
C TRP A 92 -2.46 3.08 -6.70
N SER A 93 -3.24 3.65 -7.60
CA SER A 93 -4.58 4.16 -7.31
C SER A 93 -5.61 3.40 -8.13
N TRP A 94 -6.68 2.95 -7.47
CA TRP A 94 -7.77 2.22 -8.10
C TRP A 94 -9.13 2.83 -7.74
N ARG A 95 -9.94 3.09 -8.76
CA ARG A 95 -11.31 3.54 -8.61
C ARG A 95 -12.29 2.38 -8.74
N THR A 96 -13.20 2.21 -7.78
CA THR A 96 -14.12 1.07 -7.75
C THR A 96 -15.24 1.16 -8.79
N ASP A 97 -15.56 2.35 -9.28
CA ASP A 97 -16.51 2.59 -10.36
C ASP A 97 -15.90 2.47 -11.76
N ARG A 98 -14.57 2.29 -11.83
CA ARG A 98 -13.86 2.08 -13.08
C ARG A 98 -14.30 0.74 -13.68
N GLN A 99 -15.17 0.81 -14.69
CA GLN A 99 -15.37 -0.33 -15.57
C GLN A 99 -14.13 -0.46 -16.45
N ASP A 100 -13.31 -1.47 -16.19
CA ASP A 100 -12.27 -1.88 -17.14
C ASP A 100 -12.95 -2.43 -18.40
N GLY A 101 -13.16 -1.55 -19.37
CA GLY A 101 -13.38 -1.95 -20.75
C GLY A 101 -12.13 -2.65 -21.29
N ALA A 102 -12.33 -3.90 -21.72
CA ALA A 102 -11.40 -4.76 -22.45
C ALA A 102 -10.30 -5.48 -21.62
N ARG A 103 -10.63 -6.72 -21.21
CA ARG A 103 -9.77 -7.84 -21.58
C ARG A 103 -9.66 -7.85 -23.10
N ALA A 104 -8.54 -7.39 -23.65
CA ALA A 104 -8.12 -7.85 -24.97
C ALA A 104 -7.55 -9.26 -24.79
N ALA A 105 -8.19 -10.20 -25.50
CA ALA A 105 -7.79 -11.58 -25.66
C ALA A 105 -6.44 -11.71 -26.38
#